data_AF-A0AAV0VRF0-F1
#
_entry.id   AF-A0AAV0VRF0-F1
#
_cell.length_a   1.000
_cell.length_b   1.000
_cell.length_c   1.000
_cell.angle_alpha   90.00
_cell.angle_beta   90.00
_cell.angle_gamma   90.00
#
_symmetry.space_group_name_H-M   'P 1'
#
loop_
_entity.id
_entity.type
_entity.pdbx_description
1 polymer ?
#
loop_
_entity_poly.entity_id
_entity_poly.type
_entity_poly.pdbx_seq_one_letter_code
_entity_poly.pdbx_strand_id
1 'polypeptide(L)'
;MEQKNNSDQVLNTVRSIVYHLNDVNWVKMTQKMMALPINNVKLLDDITNIIFDRALKRQNYTHIYAQMCARLINDSKFNNLIATDTEITFQKVLLKKCHDVFYSNYQEELNKIKDTMKNDNMVPKKCLSVVLNNFLFDFQKRSICNCRFIGVLFKNGAFPEKYILKCIGDLGKDKNDNNYELQMHCLCIILQSVGLILSKTSYDLNKKINKLVSSMENHGMSSTLKCLIKKLKIMNSKDPKSDLSITINTATEIYTLKKPFLIKYCENKKLKSTGTTSELRARLSRYLKGTISLDDIDNTLSKEECDLILIKAKTNKIDLIN
;
A
#
# COMPACT_ATOMS: atom_id res chain seq x y z
N MET A 1 -3.31 -32.35 25.08
CA MET A 1 -4.01 -32.28 23.76
C MET A 1 -5.08 -31.20 23.73
N GLU A 2 -5.85 -30.97 24.81
CA GLU A 2 -6.94 -29.96 24.85
C GLU A 2 -6.49 -28.50 24.63
N GLN A 3 -5.41 -28.03 25.25
CA GLN A 3 -4.93 -26.64 25.06
C GLN A 3 -4.47 -26.34 23.62
N LYS A 4 -3.91 -27.36 22.94
CA LYS A 4 -3.51 -27.28 21.53
C LYS A 4 -4.74 -27.20 20.62
N ASN A 5 -5.74 -28.04 20.85
CA ASN A 5 -7.01 -28.02 20.12
C ASN A 5 -7.76 -26.68 20.30
N ASN A 6 -7.76 -26.09 21.49
CA ASN A 6 -8.40 -24.79 21.73
C ASN A 6 -7.67 -23.65 20.99
N SER A 7 -6.34 -23.66 20.98
CA SER A 7 -5.54 -22.66 20.24
C SER A 7 -5.80 -22.74 18.73
N ASP A 8 -5.90 -23.95 18.16
CA ASP A 8 -6.17 -24.13 16.74
C ASP A 8 -7.58 -23.66 16.34
N GLN A 9 -8.58 -23.84 17.20
CA GLN A 9 -9.94 -23.31 17.01
C GLN A 9 -9.95 -21.77 17.02
N VAL A 10 -9.21 -21.15 17.94
CA VAL A 10 -9.05 -19.68 17.96
C VAL A 10 -8.40 -19.21 16.67
N LEU A 11 -7.30 -19.83 16.24
CA LEU A 11 -6.61 -19.45 15.00
C LEU A 11 -7.48 -19.64 13.74
N ASN A 12 -8.29 -20.68 13.68
CA ASN A 12 -9.25 -20.86 12.58
C ASN A 12 -10.33 -19.77 12.56
N THR A 13 -10.80 -19.38 13.74
CA THR A 13 -11.75 -18.26 13.88
C THR A 13 -11.11 -16.95 13.44
N VAL A 14 -9.87 -16.68 13.84
CA VAL A 14 -9.07 -15.51 13.42
C VAL A 14 -8.94 -15.48 11.89
N ARG A 15 -8.56 -16.61 11.27
CA ARG A 15 -8.46 -16.73 9.80
C ARG A 15 -9.77 -16.39 9.11
N SER A 16 -10.90 -16.90 9.62
CA SER A 16 -12.23 -16.59 9.10
C SER A 16 -12.56 -15.08 9.22
N ILE A 17 -12.33 -14.49 10.40
CA ILE A 17 -12.55 -13.06 10.64
C ILE A 17 -11.75 -12.21 9.65
N VAL A 18 -10.43 -12.43 9.53
CA VAL A 18 -9.58 -11.64 8.64
C VAL A 18 -9.87 -11.90 7.16
N TYR A 19 -10.37 -13.08 6.80
CA TYR A 19 -10.75 -13.42 5.43
C TYR A 19 -11.97 -12.60 4.98
N HIS A 20 -12.99 -12.50 5.84
CA HIS A 20 -14.25 -11.82 5.56
C HIS A 20 -14.27 -10.31 5.89
N LEU A 21 -13.20 -9.78 6.47
CA LEU A 21 -13.10 -8.36 6.83
C LEU A 21 -13.28 -7.42 5.61
N ASN A 22 -14.15 -6.43 5.74
CA ASN A 22 -14.43 -5.38 4.75
C ASN A 22 -14.94 -4.09 5.43
N ASP A 23 -15.10 -3.01 4.66
CA ASP A 23 -15.51 -1.69 5.18
C ASP A 23 -16.91 -1.66 5.84
N VAL A 24 -17.79 -2.63 5.53
CA VAL A 24 -19.14 -2.70 6.10
C VAL A 24 -19.13 -3.45 7.43
N ASN A 25 -18.36 -4.53 7.54
CA ASN A 25 -18.41 -5.45 8.68
C ASN A 25 -17.25 -5.31 9.68
N TRP A 26 -16.28 -4.42 9.43
CA TRP A 26 -15.05 -4.36 10.22
C TRP A 26 -15.30 -4.15 11.72
N VAL A 27 -16.30 -3.35 12.11
CA VAL A 27 -16.65 -3.12 13.52
C VAL A 27 -17.08 -4.44 14.19
N LYS A 28 -18.03 -5.14 13.58
CA LYS A 28 -18.53 -6.44 14.06
C LYS A 28 -17.42 -7.49 14.11
N MET A 29 -16.58 -7.52 13.09
CA MET A 29 -15.43 -8.45 13.04
C MET A 29 -14.37 -8.14 14.09
N THR A 30 -14.14 -6.86 14.38
CA THR A 30 -13.23 -6.43 15.45
C THR A 30 -13.77 -6.86 16.81
N GLN A 31 -15.07 -6.69 17.07
CA GLN A 31 -15.69 -7.17 18.31
C GLN A 31 -15.56 -8.68 18.48
N LYS A 32 -15.75 -9.45 17.40
CA LYS A 32 -15.51 -10.91 17.42
C LYS A 32 -14.05 -11.24 17.74
N MET A 33 -13.09 -10.49 17.19
CA MET A 33 -11.67 -10.66 17.50
C MET A 33 -11.36 -10.38 18.98
N MET A 34 -11.94 -9.32 19.54
CA MET A 34 -11.76 -8.92 20.96
C MET A 34 -12.42 -9.91 21.95
N ALA A 35 -13.38 -10.71 21.48
CA ALA A 35 -14.03 -11.74 22.27
C ALA A 35 -13.22 -13.05 22.37
N LEU A 36 -12.17 -13.21 21.58
CA LEU A 36 -11.39 -14.45 21.57
C LEU A 36 -10.57 -14.63 22.86
N PRO A 37 -10.47 -15.86 23.38
CA PRO A 37 -9.62 -16.15 24.53
C PRO A 37 -8.15 -16.19 24.11
N ILE A 38 -7.38 -15.18 24.52
CA ILE A 38 -5.93 -15.14 24.32
C ILE A 38 -5.27 -15.38 25.68
N ASN A 39 -4.55 -16.50 25.81
CA ASN A 39 -4.03 -16.96 27.09
C ASN A 39 -2.51 -17.15 27.11
N ASN A 40 -1.82 -16.97 25.98
CA ASN A 40 -0.37 -17.12 25.91
C ASN A 40 0.25 -16.28 24.78
N VAL A 41 1.54 -15.99 24.92
CA VAL A 41 2.31 -15.15 24.00
C VAL A 41 2.41 -15.72 22.60
N LYS A 42 2.53 -17.04 22.46
CA LYS A 42 2.62 -17.69 21.14
C LYS A 42 1.33 -17.48 20.36
N LEU A 43 0.18 -17.67 20.99
CA LEU A 43 -1.13 -17.43 20.39
C LEU A 43 -1.30 -15.95 19.98
N LEU A 44 -0.84 -15.01 20.82
CA LEU A 44 -0.82 -13.59 20.46
C LEU A 44 0.03 -13.32 19.21
N ASP A 45 1.23 -13.91 19.12
CA ASP A 45 2.10 -13.78 17.95
C ASP A 45 1.46 -14.36 16.69
N ASP A 46 0.89 -15.57 16.79
CA ASP A 46 0.20 -16.26 15.68
C ASP A 46 -1.02 -15.46 15.18
N ILE A 47 -1.83 -14.90 16.08
CA ILE A 47 -2.94 -14.02 15.73
C ILE A 47 -2.42 -12.77 15.00
N THR A 48 -1.37 -12.16 15.53
CA THR A 48 -0.75 -10.97 14.94
C THR A 48 -0.22 -11.28 13.54
N ASN A 49 0.42 -12.44 13.34
CA ASN A 49 0.91 -12.90 12.04
C ASN A 49 -0.23 -13.01 11.02
N ILE A 50 -1.34 -13.66 11.40
CA ILE A 50 -2.48 -13.87 10.51
C ILE A 50 -3.08 -12.53 10.06
N ILE A 51 -3.27 -11.59 11.00
CA ILE A 51 -3.82 -10.27 10.69
C ILE A 51 -2.86 -9.49 9.77
N PHE A 52 -1.58 -9.45 10.12
CA PHE A 52 -0.58 -8.66 9.41
C PHE A 52 -0.32 -9.19 8.00
N ASP A 53 -0.16 -10.50 7.82
CA ASP A 53 0.00 -11.12 6.51
C ASP A 53 -1.19 -10.82 5.59
N ARG A 54 -2.41 -10.87 6.13
CA ARG A 54 -3.61 -10.55 5.38
C ARG A 54 -3.64 -9.06 4.99
N ALA A 55 -3.23 -8.18 5.89
CA ALA A 55 -3.18 -6.73 5.66
C ALA A 55 -2.20 -6.36 4.54
N LEU A 56 -1.05 -7.03 4.45
CA LEU A 56 -0.06 -6.79 3.39
C LEU A 56 -0.49 -7.39 2.04
N LYS A 57 -1.23 -8.50 2.04
CA LYS A 57 -1.75 -9.14 0.82
C LYS A 57 -2.93 -8.37 0.20
N ARG A 58 -3.78 -7.75 1.02
CA ARG A 58 -5.02 -7.04 0.60
C ARG A 58 -4.85 -5.51 0.65
N GLN A 59 -4.12 -4.96 -0.31
CA GLN A 59 -3.79 -3.54 -0.40
C GLN A 59 -4.98 -2.57 -0.23
N ASN A 60 -6.13 -2.88 -0.83
CA ASN A 60 -7.32 -2.01 -0.76
C ASN A 60 -8.02 -2.01 0.60
N TYR A 61 -7.63 -2.94 1.48
CA TYR A 61 -8.22 -3.14 2.80
C TYR A 61 -7.19 -2.98 3.92
N THR A 62 -5.96 -2.58 3.61
CA THR A 62 -4.90 -2.42 4.62
C THR A 62 -5.33 -1.48 5.75
N HIS A 63 -6.13 -0.43 5.45
CA HIS A 63 -6.63 0.51 6.45
C HIS A 63 -7.58 -0.12 7.46
N ILE A 64 -8.51 -1.00 7.04
CA ILE A 64 -9.42 -1.66 7.99
C ILE A 64 -8.70 -2.64 8.90
N TYR A 65 -7.67 -3.34 8.41
CA TYR A 65 -6.84 -4.19 9.26
C TYR A 65 -6.06 -3.36 10.30
N ALA A 66 -5.50 -2.22 9.88
CA ALA A 66 -4.80 -1.32 10.81
C ALA A 66 -5.75 -0.71 11.85
N GLN A 67 -6.97 -0.33 11.46
CA GLN A 67 -8.00 0.16 12.40
C GLN A 67 -8.41 -0.91 13.42
N MET A 68 -8.58 -2.17 12.98
CA MET A 68 -8.82 -3.28 13.88
C MET A 68 -7.65 -3.43 14.85
N CYS A 69 -6.40 -3.48 14.38
CA CYS A 69 -5.21 -3.56 15.23
C CYS A 69 -5.12 -2.41 16.24
N ALA A 70 -5.44 -1.17 15.85
CA ALA A 70 -5.44 -0.04 16.76
C ALA A 70 -6.44 -0.23 17.92
N ARG A 71 -7.60 -0.84 17.66
CA ARG A 71 -8.56 -1.20 18.73
C ARG A 71 -8.03 -2.32 19.62
N LEU A 72 -7.40 -3.35 19.03
CA LEU A 72 -6.80 -4.44 19.81
C LEU A 72 -5.68 -3.93 20.72
N ILE A 73 -4.88 -2.96 20.27
CA ILE A 73 -3.83 -2.32 21.09
C ILE A 73 -4.41 -1.64 22.34
N ASN A 74 -5.64 -1.13 22.27
CA ASN A 74 -6.29 -0.46 23.40
C ASN A 74 -7.09 -1.42 24.30
N ASP A 75 -7.16 -2.71 23.96
CA ASP A 75 -7.86 -3.73 24.76
C ASP A 75 -6.90 -4.42 25.73
N SER A 76 -7.22 -4.42 27.02
CA SER A 76 -6.36 -5.00 28.06
C SER A 76 -6.09 -6.49 27.86
N LYS A 77 -7.00 -7.24 27.22
CA LYS A 77 -6.80 -8.68 26.91
C LYS A 77 -5.59 -8.93 26.02
N PHE A 78 -5.20 -7.94 25.21
CA PHE A 78 -4.08 -8.03 24.27
C PHE A 78 -2.77 -7.51 24.86
N ASN A 79 -2.78 -7.01 26.10
CA ASN A 79 -1.64 -6.36 26.73
C ASN A 79 -1.22 -6.98 28.07
N ASN A 80 -2.03 -7.87 28.66
CA ASN A 80 -1.76 -8.43 29.99
C ASN A 80 -0.95 -9.75 29.98
N LEU A 81 -0.20 -10.06 28.91
CA LEU A 81 0.59 -11.29 28.82
C LEU A 81 2.03 -11.05 29.29
N ILE A 82 2.50 -11.88 30.21
CA ILE A 82 3.87 -11.85 30.74
C ILE A 82 4.64 -13.06 30.19
N ALA A 83 5.83 -12.82 29.65
CA ALA A 83 6.81 -13.86 29.38
C ALA A 83 8.18 -13.42 29.92
N THR A 84 8.84 -14.30 30.67
CA THR A 84 10.21 -14.10 31.16
C THR A 84 10.43 -12.69 31.75
N ASP A 85 9.58 -12.30 32.70
CA ASP A 85 9.58 -11.00 33.39
C ASP A 85 9.45 -9.75 32.51
N THR A 86 9.09 -9.94 31.24
CA THR A 86 8.79 -8.85 30.30
C THR A 86 7.32 -8.87 29.90
N GLU A 87 6.67 -7.73 30.02
CA GLU A 87 5.31 -7.54 29.52
C GLU A 87 5.34 -7.57 27.98
N ILE A 88 4.66 -8.55 27.39
CA ILE A 88 4.49 -8.64 25.94
C ILE A 88 3.11 -8.14 25.58
N THR A 89 3.09 -7.00 24.90
CA THR A 89 1.88 -6.37 24.41
C THR A 89 1.70 -6.61 22.91
N PHE A 90 0.46 -6.62 22.45
CA PHE A 90 0.15 -6.69 21.03
C PHE A 90 0.82 -5.57 20.23
N GLN A 91 0.94 -4.37 20.81
CA GLN A 91 1.68 -3.26 20.21
C GLN A 91 3.15 -3.60 19.96
N LYS A 92 3.86 -4.20 20.94
CA LYS A 92 5.27 -4.59 20.80
C LYS A 92 5.46 -5.63 19.70
N VAL A 93 4.58 -6.65 19.66
CA VAL A 93 4.60 -7.69 18.63
C VAL A 93 4.36 -7.08 17.25
N LEU A 94 3.36 -6.20 17.12
CA LEU A 94 3.02 -5.57 15.83
C LEU A 94 4.12 -4.62 15.33
N LEU A 95 4.74 -3.84 16.24
CA LEU A 95 5.89 -2.99 15.91
C LEU A 95 7.06 -3.80 15.36
N LYS A 96 7.35 -4.95 15.97
CA LYS A 96 8.39 -5.87 15.49
C LYS A 96 8.09 -6.35 14.07
N LYS A 97 6.87 -6.81 13.78
CA LYS A 97 6.50 -7.25 12.42
C LYS A 97 6.59 -6.12 11.39
N CYS A 98 6.16 -4.90 11.75
CA CYS A 98 6.30 -3.73 10.88
C CYS A 98 7.77 -3.41 10.61
N HIS A 99 8.62 -3.49 11.64
CA HIS A 99 10.06 -3.30 11.54
C HIS A 99 10.72 -4.36 10.64
N ASP A 100 10.40 -5.64 10.83
CA ASP A 100 10.98 -6.75 10.06
C ASP A 100 10.70 -6.59 8.55
N VAL A 101 9.49 -6.16 8.17
CA VAL A 101 9.16 -5.87 6.76
C VAL A 101 9.81 -4.57 6.26
N PHE A 102 10.00 -3.59 7.14
CA PHE A 102 10.58 -2.30 6.76
C PHE A 102 12.10 -2.39 6.49
N TYR A 103 12.80 -3.21 7.27
CA TYR A 103 14.25 -3.39 7.19
C TYR A 103 14.66 -4.74 6.61
N SER A 104 13.72 -5.49 6.02
CA SER A 104 14.00 -6.77 5.36
C SER A 104 15.10 -6.60 4.30
N ASN A 105 16.10 -7.47 4.34
CA ASN A 105 17.22 -7.45 3.41
C ASN A 105 16.83 -8.07 2.07
N TYR A 106 16.15 -7.27 1.26
CA TYR A 106 15.65 -7.70 -0.04
C TYR A 106 16.77 -8.19 -0.99
N GLN A 107 17.97 -7.61 -0.93
CA GLN A 107 19.08 -8.05 -1.77
C GLN A 107 19.52 -9.47 -1.42
N GLU A 108 19.54 -9.79 -0.13
CA GLU A 108 19.87 -11.14 0.34
C GLU A 108 18.80 -12.15 -0.06
N GLU A 109 17.50 -11.83 0.09
CA GLU A 109 16.42 -12.70 -0.37
C GLU A 109 16.44 -12.91 -1.89
N LEU A 110 16.68 -11.84 -2.65
CA LEU A 110 16.81 -11.90 -4.11
C LEU A 110 18.00 -12.75 -4.55
N ASN A 111 19.14 -12.64 -3.86
CA ASN A 111 20.32 -13.46 -4.14
C ASN A 111 20.06 -14.94 -3.80
N LYS A 112 19.41 -15.24 -2.66
CA LYS A 112 19.00 -16.61 -2.32
C LYS A 112 18.12 -17.25 -3.39
N ILE A 113 17.16 -16.50 -3.95
CA ILE A 113 16.30 -16.97 -5.04
C ILE A 113 17.13 -17.24 -6.30
N LYS A 114 18.04 -16.32 -6.65
CA LYS A 114 18.94 -16.49 -7.81
C LYS A 114 19.84 -17.72 -7.65
N ASP A 115 20.40 -17.94 -6.48
CA ASP A 115 21.37 -19.02 -6.23
C ASP A 115 20.69 -20.38 -6.15
N THR A 116 19.50 -20.47 -5.52
CA THR A 116 18.71 -21.71 -5.49
C THR A 116 18.35 -22.16 -6.90
N MET A 117 17.98 -21.22 -7.78
CA MET A 117 17.57 -21.51 -9.16
C MET A 117 18.73 -21.75 -10.12
N LYS A 118 19.94 -21.25 -9.83
CA LYS A 118 21.15 -21.58 -10.60
C LYS A 118 21.60 -23.02 -10.37
N ASN A 119 21.37 -23.55 -9.17
CA ASN A 119 21.72 -24.92 -8.81
C ASN A 119 20.72 -25.94 -9.37
N ASP A 120 19.57 -25.48 -9.85
CA ASP A 120 18.52 -26.31 -10.45
C ASP A 120 18.60 -26.24 -11.99
N ASN A 121 19.47 -27.06 -12.57
CA ASN A 121 19.78 -27.09 -14.01
C ASN A 121 18.57 -27.38 -14.92
N MET A 122 17.41 -27.74 -14.36
CA MET A 122 16.17 -28.04 -15.09
C MET A 122 15.23 -26.82 -15.23
N VAL A 123 15.52 -25.67 -14.61
CA VAL A 123 14.64 -24.49 -14.67
C VAL A 123 14.91 -23.64 -15.92
N PRO A 124 13.94 -23.46 -16.84
CA PRO A 124 14.13 -22.60 -18.01
C PRO A 124 14.41 -21.14 -17.61
N LYS A 125 15.32 -20.45 -18.32
CA LYS A 125 15.65 -19.02 -18.09
C LYS A 125 14.41 -18.09 -18.05
N LYS A 126 13.35 -18.40 -18.81
CA LYS A 126 12.08 -17.67 -18.79
C LYS A 126 11.29 -17.87 -17.47
N CYS A 127 11.38 -19.03 -16.82
CA CYS A 127 10.79 -19.23 -15.51
C CYS A 127 11.53 -18.42 -14.43
N LEU A 128 12.86 -18.29 -14.55
CA LEU A 128 13.67 -17.50 -13.62
C LEU A 128 13.26 -16.01 -13.62
N SER A 129 13.09 -15.41 -14.80
CA SER A 129 12.68 -14.00 -14.87
C SER A 129 11.28 -13.77 -14.30
N VAL A 130 10.35 -14.71 -14.50
CA VAL A 130 9.00 -14.65 -13.92
C VAL A 130 9.05 -14.73 -12.39
N VAL A 131 9.81 -15.67 -11.83
CA VAL A 131 9.94 -15.81 -10.37
C VAL A 131 10.56 -14.57 -9.74
N LEU A 132 11.62 -14.03 -10.34
CA LEU A 132 12.24 -12.80 -9.88
C LEU A 132 11.27 -11.61 -9.96
N ASN A 133 10.57 -11.43 -11.08
CA ASN A 133 9.58 -10.36 -11.24
C ASN A 133 8.42 -10.47 -10.23
N ASN A 134 7.92 -11.68 -9.96
CA ASN A 134 6.88 -11.90 -8.97
C ASN A 134 7.37 -11.55 -7.55
N PHE A 135 8.59 -11.98 -7.21
CA PHE A 135 9.20 -11.62 -5.93
C PHE A 135 9.37 -10.10 -5.78
N LEU A 136 9.87 -9.42 -6.82
CA LEU A 136 9.99 -7.96 -6.85
C LEU A 136 8.66 -7.26 -6.62
N PHE A 137 7.65 -7.70 -7.35
CA PHE A 137 6.30 -7.15 -7.26
C PHE A 137 5.71 -7.35 -5.86
N ASP A 138 5.83 -8.56 -5.30
CA ASP A 138 5.34 -8.87 -3.96
C ASP A 138 6.10 -8.09 -2.89
N PHE A 139 7.43 -7.94 -3.03
CA PHE A 139 8.24 -7.13 -2.13
C PHE A 139 7.78 -5.67 -2.12
N GLN A 140 7.69 -5.04 -3.31
CA GLN A 140 7.24 -3.65 -3.46
C GLN A 140 5.83 -3.47 -2.86
N LYS A 141 4.91 -4.37 -3.18
CA LYS A 141 3.54 -4.35 -2.65
C LYS A 141 3.54 -4.44 -1.13
N ARG A 142 4.29 -5.36 -0.54
CA ARG A 142 4.40 -5.53 0.91
C ARG A 142 4.98 -4.28 1.57
N SER A 143 6.04 -3.68 1.02
CA SER A 143 6.65 -2.46 1.56
C SER A 143 5.67 -1.28 1.55
N ILE A 144 4.94 -1.07 0.45
CA ILE A 144 3.93 -0.01 0.33
C ILE A 144 2.77 -0.24 1.30
N CYS A 145 2.24 -1.46 1.36
CA CYS A 145 1.19 -1.82 2.30
C CYS A 145 1.65 -1.63 3.75
N ASN A 146 2.88 -2.01 4.09
CA ASN A 146 3.45 -1.82 5.42
C ASN A 146 3.49 -0.33 5.79
N CYS A 147 3.92 0.54 4.87
CA CYS A 147 3.91 1.99 5.08
C CYS A 147 2.51 2.56 5.27
N ARG A 148 1.51 2.11 4.49
CA ARG A 148 0.10 2.48 4.71
C ARG A 148 -0.40 2.01 6.07
N PHE A 149 -0.09 0.78 6.44
CA PHE A 149 -0.50 0.16 7.69
C PHE A 149 0.05 0.93 8.90
N ILE A 150 1.36 1.23 8.89
CA ILE A 150 2.05 2.06 9.88
C ILE A 150 1.41 3.46 9.99
N GLY A 151 1.12 4.10 8.86
CA GLY A 151 0.51 5.43 8.84
C GLY A 151 -0.89 5.46 9.47
N VAL A 152 -1.71 4.44 9.21
CA VAL A 152 -3.05 4.32 9.82
C VAL A 152 -2.95 4.03 11.31
N LEU A 153 -2.04 3.16 11.75
CA LEU A 153 -1.82 2.89 13.18
C LEU A 153 -1.44 4.18 13.94
N PHE A 154 -0.49 4.95 13.41
CA PHE A 154 -0.12 6.23 14.01
C PHE A 154 -1.28 7.20 14.11
N LYS A 155 -2.07 7.34 13.03
CA LYS A 155 -3.25 8.23 13.01
C LYS A 155 -4.28 7.86 14.08
N ASN A 156 -4.34 6.60 14.50
CA ASN A 156 -5.24 6.12 15.55
C ASN A 156 -4.56 6.07 16.94
N GLY A 157 -3.40 6.73 17.13
CA GLY A 157 -2.68 6.76 18.40
C GLY A 157 -2.01 5.46 18.78
N ALA A 158 -2.03 4.45 17.90
CA ALA A 158 -1.54 3.11 18.21
C ALA A 158 -0.01 3.03 18.16
N PHE A 159 0.67 3.83 17.34
CA PHE A 159 2.14 3.90 17.27
C PHE A 159 2.64 5.27 17.75
N PRO A 160 3.79 5.33 18.44
CA PRO A 160 4.31 6.59 18.97
C PRO A 160 4.98 7.43 17.87
N GLU A 161 4.95 8.77 18.03
CA GLU A 161 5.55 9.72 17.07
C GLU A 161 7.02 9.41 16.77
N LYS A 162 7.81 9.08 17.81
CA LYS A 162 9.23 8.69 17.65
C LYS A 162 9.46 7.59 16.61
N TYR A 163 8.53 6.62 16.51
CA TYR A 163 8.64 5.52 15.57
C TYR A 163 8.39 6.01 14.13
N ILE A 164 7.37 6.84 13.93
CA ILE A 164 7.06 7.41 12.62
C ILE A 164 8.14 8.35 12.12
N LEU A 165 8.66 9.22 12.99
CA LEU A 165 9.76 10.11 12.63
C LEU A 165 11.01 9.33 12.22
N LYS A 166 11.30 8.21 12.89
CA LYS A 166 12.37 7.29 12.49
C LYS A 166 12.12 6.71 11.10
N CYS A 167 10.92 6.20 10.81
CA CYS A 167 10.57 5.70 9.48
C CYS A 167 10.74 6.76 8.38
N ILE A 168 10.27 7.99 8.62
CA ILE A 168 10.41 9.11 7.67
C ILE A 168 11.88 9.50 7.46
N GLY A 169 12.65 9.50 8.54
CA GLY A 169 14.10 9.70 8.52
C GLY A 169 14.78 8.67 7.61
N ASP A 170 14.55 7.39 7.90
CA ASP A 170 15.19 6.26 7.20
C ASP A 170 14.80 6.17 5.71
N LEU A 171 13.54 6.46 5.36
CA LEU A 171 13.06 6.41 3.98
C LEU A 171 13.56 7.55 3.10
N GLY A 172 13.95 8.69 3.68
CA GLY A 172 14.47 9.81 2.89
C GLY A 172 15.92 10.15 3.18
N LYS A 173 16.69 9.16 3.61
CA LYS A 173 18.14 9.14 3.43
C LYS A 173 18.41 8.94 1.94
N ASP A 174 19.35 9.70 1.38
CA ASP A 174 19.77 9.49 0.01
C ASP A 174 20.64 8.23 0.00
N LYS A 175 20.07 7.12 -0.46
CA LYS A 175 20.80 5.87 -0.67
C LYS A 175 21.07 5.73 -2.16
N ASN A 176 22.34 5.60 -2.54
CA ASN A 176 22.77 5.17 -3.87
C ASN A 176 22.44 3.69 -4.05
N ASP A 177 21.16 3.35 -4.10
CA ASP A 177 20.69 1.97 -4.12
C ASP A 177 19.58 1.78 -5.16
N ASN A 178 19.49 0.57 -5.70
CA ASN A 178 18.55 0.13 -6.74
C ASN A 178 17.08 0.22 -6.30
N ASN A 179 16.82 0.53 -5.03
CA ASN A 179 15.48 0.64 -4.43
C ASN A 179 15.04 2.09 -4.15
N TYR A 180 15.77 3.10 -4.64
CA TYR A 180 15.47 4.50 -4.39
C TYR A 180 14.02 4.89 -4.73
N GLU A 181 13.51 4.44 -5.87
CA GLU A 181 12.13 4.74 -6.28
C GLU A 181 11.08 4.16 -5.34
N LEU A 182 11.22 2.89 -4.94
CA LEU A 182 10.33 2.27 -3.94
C LEU A 182 10.42 3.01 -2.59
N GLN A 183 11.61 3.39 -2.15
CA GLN A 183 11.81 4.14 -0.91
C GLN A 183 11.09 5.48 -0.95
N MET A 184 11.20 6.23 -2.05
CA MET A 184 10.50 7.50 -2.23
C MET A 184 8.99 7.32 -2.33
N HIS A 185 8.51 6.24 -2.96
CA HIS A 185 7.10 5.88 -2.95
C HIS A 185 6.59 5.63 -1.52
N CYS A 186 7.29 4.79 -0.76
CA CYS A 186 6.99 4.50 0.64
C CYS A 186 7.00 5.76 1.51
N LEU A 187 7.99 6.65 1.32
CA LEU A 187 8.07 7.94 2.00
C LEU A 187 6.82 8.79 1.72
N CYS A 188 6.45 8.94 0.45
CA CYS A 188 5.25 9.67 0.07
C CYS A 188 4.03 9.06 0.76
N ILE A 189 3.85 7.74 0.71
CA ILE A 189 2.72 7.05 1.34
C ILE A 189 2.60 7.36 2.85
N ILE A 190 3.71 7.29 3.59
CA ILE A 190 3.70 7.65 5.01
C ILE A 190 3.30 9.12 5.18
N LEU A 191 3.97 10.04 4.49
CA LEU A 191 3.72 11.47 4.61
C LEU A 191 2.28 11.86 4.23
N GLN A 192 1.65 11.18 3.26
CA GLN A 192 0.23 11.38 2.94
C GLN A 192 -0.69 11.00 4.10
N SER A 193 -0.35 9.96 4.86
CA SER A 193 -1.16 9.48 5.98
C SER A 193 -0.96 10.29 7.25
N VAL A 194 0.27 10.72 7.53
CA VAL A 194 0.66 11.30 8.83
C VAL A 194 0.95 12.80 8.77
N GLY A 195 1.12 13.37 7.57
CA GLY A 195 1.59 14.74 7.36
C GLY A 195 0.76 15.80 8.06
N LEU A 196 -0.58 15.71 7.98
CA LEU A 196 -1.47 16.64 8.68
C LEU A 196 -1.30 16.61 10.20
N ILE A 197 -1.02 15.45 10.79
CA ILE A 197 -0.79 15.31 12.23
C ILE A 197 0.57 15.89 12.60
N LEU A 198 1.62 15.54 11.85
CA LEU A 198 2.97 16.04 12.08
C LEU A 198 3.11 17.54 11.83
N SER A 199 2.29 18.13 10.94
CA SER A 199 2.29 19.58 10.69
C SER A 199 1.90 20.41 11.92
N LYS A 200 1.28 19.77 12.92
CA LYS A 200 0.90 20.37 14.20
C LYS A 200 1.97 20.19 15.28
N THR A 201 3.04 19.44 15.00
CA THR A 201 4.18 19.24 15.91
C THR A 201 5.34 20.13 15.49
N SER A 202 6.47 20.06 16.21
CA SER A 202 7.70 20.79 15.86
C SER A 202 8.42 20.23 14.64
N TYR A 203 7.90 19.17 14.01
CA TYR A 203 8.53 18.54 12.85
C TYR A 203 8.40 19.40 11.59
N ASP A 204 9.53 19.77 11.00
CA ASP A 204 9.58 20.52 9.73
C ASP A 204 9.25 19.62 8.53
N LEU A 205 7.96 19.38 8.34
CA LEU A 205 7.41 18.62 7.23
C LEU A 205 7.73 19.29 5.88
N ASN A 206 7.71 20.62 5.83
CA ASN A 206 7.93 21.38 4.59
C ASN A 206 9.32 21.15 4.03
N LYS A 207 10.35 21.13 4.89
CA LYS A 207 11.71 20.77 4.47
C LYS A 207 11.77 19.40 3.80
N LYS A 208 11.07 18.40 4.34
CA LYS A 208 11.03 17.05 3.75
C LYS A 208 10.31 17.03 2.41
N ILE A 209 9.17 17.70 2.30
CA ILE A 209 8.38 17.81 1.05
C ILE A 209 9.17 18.55 -0.03
N ASN A 210 9.82 19.66 0.31
CA ASN A 210 10.61 20.43 -0.64
C ASN A 210 11.78 19.62 -1.20
N LYS A 211 12.45 18.81 -0.36
CA LYS A 211 13.49 17.87 -0.81
C LYS A 211 12.95 16.81 -1.78
N LEU A 212 11.74 16.29 -1.54
CA LEU A 212 11.08 15.37 -2.48
C LEU A 212 10.77 16.04 -3.82
N VAL A 213 10.31 17.29 -3.78
CA VAL A 213 9.98 18.07 -4.97
C VAL A 213 11.23 18.35 -5.80
N SER A 214 12.35 18.76 -5.19
CA SER A 214 13.60 18.99 -5.91
C SER A 214 14.14 17.70 -6.55
N SER A 215 13.90 16.55 -5.92
CA SER A 215 14.29 15.25 -6.47
C SER A 215 13.52 14.86 -7.74
N MET A 216 12.40 15.52 -8.05
CA MET A 216 11.64 15.27 -9.29
C MET A 216 12.34 15.78 -10.56
N GLU A 217 13.27 16.72 -10.42
CA GLU A 217 14.04 17.31 -11.53
C GLU A 217 15.14 16.36 -12.02
N ASN A 218 15.51 15.36 -11.22
CA ASN A 218 16.46 14.33 -11.60
C ASN A 218 15.83 13.35 -12.62
N HIS A 219 16.45 13.26 -13.80
CA HIS A 219 16.00 12.39 -14.89
C HIS A 219 16.15 10.90 -14.51
N GLY A 220 15.05 10.26 -14.12
CA GLY A 220 15.01 8.83 -13.78
C GLY A 220 13.76 8.36 -13.02
N MET A 221 12.99 9.29 -12.46
CA MET A 221 11.79 8.96 -11.67
C MET A 221 10.54 8.70 -12.55
N SER A 222 9.75 7.67 -12.21
CA SER A 222 8.50 7.34 -12.92
C SER A 222 7.44 8.44 -12.83
N SER A 223 6.51 8.44 -13.80
CA SER A 223 5.32 9.29 -13.81
C SER A 223 4.46 9.11 -12.56
N THR A 224 4.28 7.87 -12.10
CA THR A 224 3.51 7.53 -10.89
C THR A 224 4.08 8.19 -9.65
N LEU A 225 5.40 8.10 -9.43
CA LEU A 225 6.03 8.71 -8.27
C LEU A 225 6.00 10.24 -8.34
N LYS A 226 6.22 10.83 -9.52
CA LYS A 226 6.05 12.28 -9.75
C LYS A 226 4.63 12.75 -9.42
N CYS A 227 3.61 11.99 -9.81
CA CYS A 227 2.21 12.28 -9.48
C CYS A 227 1.97 12.23 -7.96
N LEU A 228 2.54 11.23 -7.29
CA LEU A 228 2.42 11.05 -5.85
C LEU A 228 3.06 12.21 -5.06
N ILE A 229 4.23 12.70 -5.49
CA ILE A 229 4.91 13.86 -4.89
C ILE A 229 4.10 15.15 -5.13
N LYS A 230 3.55 15.34 -6.33
CA LYS A 230 2.66 16.47 -6.62
C LYS A 230 1.43 16.48 -5.70
N LYS A 231 0.78 15.32 -5.55
CA LYS A 231 -0.37 15.15 -4.63
C LYS A 231 0.03 15.50 -3.20
N LEU A 232 1.20 15.03 -2.75
CA LEU A 232 1.74 15.35 -1.42
C LEU A 232 1.93 16.86 -1.22
N LYS A 233 2.51 17.56 -2.20
CA LYS A 233 2.72 19.01 -2.14
C LYS A 233 1.40 19.76 -2.02
N ILE A 234 0.39 19.38 -2.81
CA ILE A 234 -0.94 19.99 -2.79
C ILE A 234 -1.62 19.79 -1.42
N MET A 235 -1.55 18.59 -0.84
CA MET A 235 -2.18 18.33 0.46
C MET A 235 -1.58 19.11 1.64
N ASN A 236 -0.37 19.65 1.48
CA ASN A 236 0.37 20.33 2.55
C ASN A 236 0.64 21.82 2.25
N SER A 237 0.13 22.38 1.15
CA SER A 237 0.15 23.83 0.92
C SER A 237 -0.86 24.53 1.84
N LYS A 238 -0.44 25.63 2.48
CA LYS A 238 -1.25 26.43 3.43
C LYS A 238 -2.40 27.23 2.79
N ASP A 239 -2.75 26.98 1.53
CA ASP A 239 -3.71 27.80 0.79
C ASP A 239 -5.14 27.33 1.09
N PRO A 240 -5.99 28.09 1.82
CA PRO A 240 -7.32 27.63 2.23
C PRO A 240 -8.29 27.45 1.07
N LYS A 241 -7.94 27.94 -0.13
CA LYS A 241 -8.69 27.75 -1.39
C LYS A 241 -8.26 26.51 -2.17
N SER A 242 -7.26 25.75 -1.72
CA SER A 242 -7.02 24.37 -2.20
C SER A 242 -7.94 23.38 -1.48
N ASP A 243 -9.16 23.82 -1.14
CA ASP A 243 -10.24 23.01 -0.62
C ASP A 243 -10.54 21.92 -1.65
N LEU A 244 -9.78 20.82 -1.59
CA LEU A 244 -10.04 19.59 -2.30
C LEU A 244 -11.19 18.87 -1.57
N SER A 245 -12.34 19.55 -1.52
CA SER A 245 -13.63 18.88 -1.65
C SER A 245 -13.72 18.11 -2.99
N ILE A 246 -12.77 18.31 -3.92
CA ILE A 246 -12.38 17.28 -4.91
C ILE A 246 -11.57 16.19 -4.21
N THR A 247 -12.32 15.48 -3.40
CA THR A 247 -12.03 14.22 -2.79
C THR A 247 -11.58 13.22 -3.88
N ILE A 248 -10.27 13.02 -4.07
CA ILE A 248 -9.77 11.85 -4.83
C ILE A 248 -9.96 10.58 -3.96
N ASN A 249 -11.21 10.19 -3.70
CA ASN A 249 -11.57 9.01 -2.89
C ASN A 249 -12.32 7.91 -3.65
N THR A 250 -12.31 7.91 -4.98
CA THR A 250 -12.94 6.79 -5.67
C THR A 250 -12.11 6.34 -6.85
N ALA A 251 -11.92 5.02 -6.97
CA ALA A 251 -11.38 4.39 -8.16
C ALA A 251 -12.06 4.91 -9.45
N THR A 252 -13.31 5.37 -9.35
CA THR A 252 -14.10 6.09 -10.36
C THR A 252 -13.39 7.29 -11.00
N GLU A 253 -12.60 8.08 -10.26
CA GLU A 253 -11.90 9.24 -10.85
C GLU A 253 -10.64 8.83 -11.62
N ILE A 254 -9.93 7.80 -11.16
CA ILE A 254 -8.84 7.16 -11.92
C ILE A 254 -9.41 6.53 -13.19
N TYR A 255 -10.58 5.88 -13.10
CA TYR A 255 -11.28 5.33 -14.26
C TYR A 255 -11.75 6.41 -15.24
N THR A 256 -12.12 7.60 -14.75
CA THR A 256 -12.54 8.75 -15.56
C THR A 256 -11.35 9.38 -16.28
N LEU A 257 -10.22 9.53 -15.59
CA LEU A 257 -8.98 10.02 -16.19
C LEU A 257 -8.42 9.07 -17.25
N LYS A 258 -8.51 7.74 -17.04
CA LYS A 258 -7.96 6.72 -17.96
C LYS A 258 -8.91 6.34 -19.11
N LYS A 259 -10.21 6.67 -19.03
CA LYS A 259 -11.20 6.34 -20.07
C LYS A 259 -10.88 6.95 -21.45
N PRO A 260 -10.53 8.24 -21.59
CA PRO A 260 -10.17 8.82 -22.88
C PRO A 260 -9.01 8.11 -23.59
N PHE A 261 -8.04 7.60 -22.83
CA PHE A 261 -6.90 6.85 -23.35
C PHE A 261 -7.33 5.50 -23.95
N LEU A 262 -8.23 4.79 -23.27
CA LEU A 262 -8.79 3.53 -23.74
C LEU A 262 -9.65 3.70 -25.00
N ILE A 263 -10.39 4.80 -25.10
CA ILE A 263 -11.19 5.15 -26.29
C ILE A 263 -10.25 5.28 -27.49
N LYS A 264 -9.22 6.15 -27.39
CA LYS A 264 -8.27 6.38 -28.48
C LYS A 264 -7.50 5.11 -28.87
N TYR A 265 -7.16 4.28 -27.89
CA TYR A 265 -6.51 2.99 -28.17
C TYR A 265 -7.44 2.02 -28.92
N CYS A 266 -8.72 1.95 -28.55
CA CYS A 266 -9.71 1.16 -29.27
C CYS A 266 -9.87 1.67 -30.71
N GLU A 267 -9.93 2.99 -30.91
CA GLU A 267 -10.03 3.61 -32.24
C GLU A 267 -8.83 3.25 -33.13
N ASN A 268 -7.61 3.38 -32.60
CA ASN A 268 -6.38 3.02 -33.30
C ASN A 268 -6.32 1.55 -33.70
N LYS A 269 -6.97 0.66 -32.95
CA LYS A 269 -7.09 -0.78 -33.26
C LYS A 269 -8.35 -1.13 -34.03
N LYS A 270 -9.12 -0.13 -34.51
CA LYS A 270 -10.41 -0.30 -35.20
C LYS A 270 -11.42 -1.12 -34.40
N LEU A 271 -11.38 -1.01 -33.07
CA LEU A 271 -12.33 -1.62 -32.15
C LEU A 271 -13.40 -0.60 -31.75
N LYS A 272 -14.59 -1.08 -31.35
CA LYS A 272 -15.64 -0.22 -30.80
C LYS A 272 -15.08 0.59 -29.61
N SER A 273 -15.12 1.91 -29.70
CA SER A 273 -14.50 2.84 -28.74
C SER A 273 -15.49 3.48 -27.77
N THR A 274 -16.76 3.06 -27.80
CA THR A 274 -17.79 3.51 -26.85
C THR A 274 -17.98 2.51 -25.71
N GLY A 275 -18.47 3.00 -24.56
CA GLY A 275 -18.81 2.18 -23.39
C GLY A 275 -18.16 2.62 -22.08
N THR A 276 -18.27 1.78 -21.05
CA THR A 276 -17.60 1.98 -19.75
C THR A 276 -16.10 1.61 -19.82
N THR A 277 -15.30 2.09 -18.86
CA THR A 277 -13.87 1.77 -18.76
C THR A 277 -13.61 0.26 -18.68
N SER A 278 -14.48 -0.49 -18.01
CA SER A 278 -14.40 -1.95 -17.92
C SER A 278 -14.67 -2.63 -19.26
N GLU A 279 -15.67 -2.16 -20.01
CA GLU A 279 -16.00 -2.68 -21.35
C GLU A 279 -14.88 -2.46 -22.36
N LEU A 280 -14.30 -1.26 -22.38
CA LEU A 280 -13.16 -0.93 -23.25
C LEU A 280 -11.94 -1.79 -22.92
N ARG A 281 -11.63 -1.95 -21.63
CA ARG A 281 -10.53 -2.81 -21.16
C ARG A 281 -10.75 -4.28 -21.51
N ALA A 282 -11.95 -4.81 -21.29
CA ALA A 282 -12.27 -6.20 -21.62
C ALA A 282 -12.16 -6.46 -23.13
N ARG A 283 -12.57 -5.50 -23.96
CA ARG A 283 -12.46 -5.59 -25.42
C ARG A 283 -11.00 -5.63 -25.87
N LEU A 284 -10.16 -4.77 -25.31
CA LEU A 284 -8.74 -4.75 -25.61
C LEU A 284 -8.01 -6.00 -25.10
N SER A 285 -8.34 -6.50 -23.91
CA SER A 285 -7.76 -7.73 -23.37
C SER A 285 -8.05 -8.95 -24.27
N ARG A 286 -9.26 -9.02 -24.85
CA ARG A 286 -9.60 -10.06 -25.83
C ARG A 286 -8.79 -9.92 -27.12
N TYR A 287 -8.64 -8.70 -27.62
CA TYR A 287 -7.89 -8.42 -28.84
C TYR A 287 -6.40 -8.78 -28.72
N LEU A 288 -5.77 -8.40 -27.60
CA LEU A 288 -4.35 -8.65 -27.34
C LEU A 288 -4.04 -10.06 -26.83
N LYS A 289 -5.06 -10.91 -26.60
CA LYS A 289 -4.92 -12.24 -25.96
C LYS A 289 -4.15 -12.18 -24.63
N GLY A 290 -4.40 -11.15 -23.83
CA GLY A 290 -3.72 -10.91 -22.56
C GLY A 290 -4.50 -9.96 -21.65
N THR A 291 -4.28 -10.03 -20.34
CA THR A 291 -4.98 -9.16 -19.38
C THR A 291 -4.35 -7.77 -19.38
N ILE A 292 -5.09 -6.76 -19.84
CA ILE A 292 -4.65 -5.37 -19.76
C ILE A 292 -5.01 -4.82 -18.38
N SER A 293 -4.00 -4.44 -17.61
CA SER A 293 -4.12 -3.65 -16.40
C SER A 293 -4.21 -2.16 -16.75
N LEU A 294 -4.72 -1.35 -15.82
CA LEU A 294 -4.80 0.09 -16.02
C LEU A 294 -3.42 0.74 -16.17
N ASP A 295 -2.37 0.09 -15.70
CA ASP A 295 -1.00 0.61 -15.69
C ASP A 295 -0.24 0.27 -16.98
N ASP A 296 -0.76 -0.63 -17.81
CA ASP A 296 -0.19 -0.99 -19.11
C ASP A 296 -0.45 0.08 -20.20
N ILE A 297 -1.37 1.02 -19.93
CA ILE A 297 -1.83 2.02 -20.91
C ILE A 297 -0.82 3.18 -21.04
N ASP A 298 -0.08 3.49 -19.97
CA ASP A 298 0.82 4.65 -19.90
C ASP A 298 2.05 4.51 -20.82
N ASN A 299 2.35 3.30 -21.31
CA ASN A 299 3.52 3.00 -22.14
C ASN A 299 3.27 3.06 -23.66
N THR A 300 2.07 3.43 -24.11
CA THR A 300 1.71 3.29 -25.54
C THR A 300 1.33 4.58 -26.27
N LEU A 301 1.26 5.71 -25.58
CA LEU A 301 1.02 7.02 -26.20
C LEU A 301 2.23 7.94 -25.99
N SER A 302 2.49 8.84 -26.94
CA SER A 302 3.52 9.86 -26.75
C SER A 302 3.11 10.81 -25.62
N LYS A 303 4.11 11.49 -25.04
CA LYS A 303 3.88 12.47 -23.99
C LYS A 303 2.98 13.62 -24.48
N GLU A 304 3.12 14.06 -25.73
CA GLU A 304 2.24 15.10 -26.30
C GLU A 304 0.79 14.63 -26.43
N GLU A 305 0.58 13.36 -26.80
CA GLU A 305 -0.77 12.79 -26.92
C GLU A 305 -1.46 12.69 -25.56
N CYS A 306 -0.72 12.31 -24.52
CA CYS A 306 -1.21 12.28 -23.15
C CYS A 306 -1.62 13.67 -22.67
N ASP A 307 -0.80 14.69 -22.93
CA ASP A 307 -1.07 16.07 -22.51
C ASP A 307 -2.29 16.66 -23.24
N LEU A 308 -2.44 16.40 -24.54
CA LEU A 308 -3.61 16.81 -25.34
C LEU A 308 -4.92 16.18 -24.85
N ILE A 309 -4.88 14.90 -24.46
CA ILE A 309 -6.05 14.19 -23.93
C ILE A 309 -6.44 14.76 -22.56
N LEU A 310 -5.47 15.06 -21.71
CA LEU A 310 -5.71 15.67 -20.40
C LEU A 310 -6.25 17.09 -20.51
N ILE A 311 -5.78 17.88 -21.49
CA ILE A 311 -6.31 19.21 -21.78
C ILE A 311 -7.77 19.10 -22.23
N LYS A 312 -8.08 18.20 -23.19
CA LYS A 312 -9.47 17.96 -23.65
C LYS A 312 -10.40 17.48 -22.53
N ALA A 313 -9.91 16.59 -21.65
CA ALA A 313 -10.68 16.11 -20.52
C ALA A 313 -10.96 17.21 -19.48
N LYS A 314 -10.06 18.20 -19.35
CA LYS A 314 -10.27 19.37 -18.48
C LYS A 314 -11.23 20.39 -19.10
N THR A 315 -11.16 20.61 -20.42
CA THR A 315 -12.07 21.53 -21.12
C THR A 315 -13.51 20.99 -21.22
N ASN A 316 -13.68 19.66 -21.22
CA ASN A 316 -15.01 19.03 -21.25
C ASN A 316 -15.64 18.84 -19.86
N LYS A 317 -15.06 19.40 -18.79
CA LYS A 317 -15.67 19.45 -17.44
C LYS A 317 -16.66 20.63 -17.29
N ILE A 318 -17.51 20.85 -18.28
CA ILE A 318 -18.81 21.50 -18.10
C ILE A 318 -19.81 20.40 -18.45
N ASP A 319 -20.26 19.68 -17.43
CA ASP A 319 -21.55 18.96 -17.36
C ASP A 319 -21.51 18.04 -16.12
N LEU A 320 -21.58 18.67 -14.95
CA LEU A 320 -21.96 18.03 -13.69
C LEU A 320 -22.79 19.03 -12.88
N ILE A 321 -23.92 19.47 -13.44
CA ILE A 321 -25.09 19.92 -12.67
C ILE A 321 -26.33 19.32 -13.33
N ASN A 322 -26.75 18.17 -12.79
CA ASN A 322 -28.11 17.69 -12.52
C ASN A 322 -28.08 16.18 -12.36
#